data_AF-A0A540NAZ7-F1
#
_entry.id   AF-A0A540NAZ7-F1
#
_cell.length_a   1.000
_cell.length_b   1.000
_cell.length_c   1.000
_cell.angle_alpha   90.00
_cell.angle_beta   90.00
_cell.angle_gamma   90.00
#
_symmetry.space_group_name_H-M   'P 1'
#
loop_
_entity.id
_entity.type
_entity.pdbx_description
1 polymer ?
#
loop_
_entity_poly.entity_id
_entity_poly.type
_entity_poly.pdbx_seq_one_letter_code
_entity_poly.pdbx_strand_id
1 'polypeptide(L)'
;MLAMFFKLVILIHATLAVSQNVSFIYNGFRSVIATVSGHGMAFVIAPKRGISQALHSPFLGVFNPTNNGNVTNHIFAVELDTIKQIEFNDIDNNHVGIDINGYYAENNGGFWNLSLTSGQVMQVWVEYDGTKKQINVTLAPVSAGKPHAPLLSLKHDLSPILHKTMYVGFSSSTGSLPTSHYVLGWSFKMNGQAQELVHSQLPNLPRIRGKKVSKLLTIGVPVMSLSLVLLLIVGIISAIRRKRKFTELLEDWELEYGP
;
A
#
# COMPACT_ATOMS: atom_id res chain seq x y z
N MET A 1 2.17 -5.79 -9.36
CA MET A 1 2.27 -5.19 -8.01
C MET A 1 2.95 -3.84 -8.19
N LEU A 2 2.27 -2.75 -7.86
CA LEU A 2 2.71 -1.39 -8.22
C LEU A 2 3.31 -0.74 -6.97
N ALA A 3 4.56 -0.25 -7.04
CA ALA A 3 5.04 0.72 -6.07
C ALA A 3 4.28 2.03 -6.35
N MET A 4 3.45 2.47 -5.42
CA MET A 4 2.72 3.74 -5.56
C MET A 4 3.53 4.82 -4.86
N PHE A 5 4.15 5.68 -5.66
CA PHE A 5 4.64 6.97 -5.19
C PHE A 5 3.46 7.93 -5.06
N PHE A 6 3.23 8.45 -3.85
CA PHE A 6 2.27 9.53 -3.70
C PHE A 6 2.80 10.77 -4.41
N LYS A 7 1.98 11.30 -5.33
CA LYS A 7 2.37 12.29 -6.35
C LYS A 7 2.59 13.72 -5.82
N LEU A 8 2.49 13.93 -4.51
CA LEU A 8 2.72 15.24 -3.90
C LEU A 8 4.16 15.30 -3.39
N VAL A 9 5.03 15.82 -4.26
CA VAL A 9 6.45 15.98 -3.99
C VAL A 9 6.79 17.47 -3.94
N ILE A 10 7.05 17.99 -2.74
CA ILE A 10 7.41 19.39 -2.54
C ILE A 10 8.91 19.54 -2.71
N LEU A 11 9.33 20.46 -3.59
CA LEU A 11 10.71 20.90 -3.71
C LEU A 11 11.03 21.81 -2.52
N ILE A 12 12.04 21.44 -1.74
CA ILE A 12 12.49 22.22 -0.59
C ILE A 12 13.90 22.72 -0.83
N HIS A 13 14.17 23.97 -0.42
CA HIS A 13 15.51 24.51 -0.35
C HIS A 13 16.04 24.34 1.08
N ALA A 14 16.78 23.26 1.33
CA ALA A 14 17.40 23.01 2.61
C ALA A 14 18.66 23.88 2.77
N THR A 15 18.72 24.68 3.82
CA THR A 15 19.96 25.32 4.28
C THR A 15 20.63 24.39 5.28
N LEU A 16 21.88 24.01 5.02
CA LEU A 16 22.67 22.98 5.71
C LEU A 16 22.86 23.17 7.23
N ALA A 17 22.45 24.32 7.77
CA ALA A 17 22.69 24.74 9.15
C ALA A 17 21.41 24.84 10.01
N VAL A 18 20.25 24.34 9.56
CA VAL A 18 18.97 24.64 10.23
C VAL A 18 18.12 23.40 10.51
N SER A 19 17.35 23.46 11.61
CA SER A 19 16.44 22.39 12.06
C SER A 19 15.34 22.10 11.05
N GLN A 20 14.99 20.83 10.88
CA GLN A 20 13.90 20.40 10.01
C GLN A 20 12.88 19.64 10.86
N ASN A 21 11.66 20.16 10.99
CA ASN A 21 10.59 19.43 11.69
C ASN A 21 9.52 19.00 10.69
N VAL A 22 9.25 17.70 10.65
CA VAL A 22 8.19 17.11 9.84
C VAL A 22 7.14 16.52 10.76
N SER A 23 5.86 16.74 10.45
CA SER A 23 4.76 16.12 11.19
C SER A 23 3.71 15.65 10.21
N PHE A 24 3.47 14.34 10.10
CA PHE A 24 2.46 13.83 9.18
C PHE A 24 1.44 12.91 9.87
N ILE A 25 0.16 13.11 9.57
CA ILE A 25 -0.90 12.19 9.96
C ILE A 25 -1.10 11.17 8.85
N TYR A 26 -0.55 9.99 9.08
CA TYR A 26 -0.87 8.84 8.28
C TYR A 26 -1.94 8.01 8.97
N ASN A 27 -3.05 7.75 8.30
CA ASN A 27 -4.02 6.81 8.83
C ASN A 27 -3.56 5.40 8.52
N GLY A 28 -3.47 4.60 9.58
CA GLY A 28 -2.83 3.29 9.60
C GLY A 28 -3.19 2.39 8.43
N PHE A 29 -2.34 1.38 8.27
CA PHE A 29 -2.44 0.37 7.22
C PHE A 29 -3.84 -0.27 7.22
N ARG A 30 -4.54 -0.22 6.08
CA ARG A 30 -5.81 -0.93 5.91
C ARG A 30 -5.63 -2.09 4.94
N SER A 31 -5.54 -3.28 5.52
CA SER A 31 -5.53 -4.53 4.78
C SER A 31 -6.93 -5.15 4.71
N VAL A 32 -7.19 -5.95 3.66
CA VAL A 32 -8.41 -6.76 3.52
C VAL A 32 -8.49 -7.84 4.61
N ILE A 33 -7.35 -8.25 5.14
CA ILE A 33 -7.23 -9.16 6.28
C ILE A 33 -6.74 -8.33 7.47
N ALA A 34 -7.57 -8.18 8.51
CA ALA A 34 -7.31 -7.28 9.64
C ALA A 34 -6.01 -7.58 10.41
N THR A 35 -5.46 -8.79 10.27
CA THR A 35 -4.27 -9.26 11.00
C THR A 35 -3.02 -9.38 10.13
N VAL A 36 -3.11 -9.21 8.82
CA VAL A 36 -1.96 -9.33 7.90
C VAL A 36 -2.03 -8.23 6.86
N SER A 37 -1.02 -7.37 6.87
CA SER A 37 -0.81 -6.29 5.91
C SER A 37 0.48 -6.56 5.13
N GLY A 38 0.74 -5.83 4.06
CA GLY A 38 2.09 -5.81 3.51
C GLY A 38 2.24 -4.83 2.36
N HIS A 39 3.44 -4.28 2.12
CA HIS A 39 4.64 -4.40 2.96
C HIS A 39 4.70 -3.25 3.96
N GLY A 40 4.61 -2.02 3.46
CA GLY A 40 4.74 -0.85 4.30
C GLY A 40 4.63 0.44 3.53
N MET A 41 4.99 1.52 4.21
CA MET A 41 5.18 2.83 3.60
C MET A 41 6.35 3.55 4.23
N ALA A 42 6.84 4.58 3.56
CA ALA A 42 7.88 5.45 4.08
C ALA A 42 7.58 6.92 3.80
N PHE A 43 7.87 7.78 4.78
CA PHE A 43 8.13 9.19 4.53
C PHE A 43 9.55 9.32 3.99
N VAL A 44 9.75 10.06 2.90
CA VAL A 44 11.02 10.08 2.17
C VAL A 44 11.46 11.52 1.89
N ILE A 45 12.75 11.80 2.14
CA ILE A 45 13.48 12.97 1.69
C ILE A 45 14.58 12.50 0.72
N ALA A 46 14.54 12.95 -0.54
CA ALA A 46 15.43 12.48 -1.60
C ALA A 46 15.85 13.59 -2.58
N PRO A 47 16.98 13.45 -3.31
CA PRO A 47 17.46 14.50 -4.22
C PRO A 47 16.70 14.56 -5.55
N LYS A 48 15.93 13.52 -5.90
CA LYS A 48 15.19 13.41 -7.17
C LYS A 48 13.76 12.93 -6.94
N ARG A 49 12.85 13.35 -7.83
CA ARG A 49 11.47 12.83 -7.88
C ARG A 49 11.48 11.44 -8.48
N GLY A 50 10.91 10.47 -7.76
CA GLY A 50 10.93 9.07 -8.16
C GLY A 50 12.34 8.50 -8.03
N ILE A 51 12.48 7.42 -7.25
CA ILE A 51 13.79 6.79 -7.10
C ILE A 51 13.90 5.75 -8.21
N SER A 52 14.78 6.04 -9.18
CA SER A 52 14.96 5.18 -10.35
C SER A 52 15.34 3.77 -9.91
N GLN A 53 14.68 2.77 -10.47
CA GLN A 53 14.90 1.34 -10.16
C GLN A 53 14.63 0.96 -8.71
N ALA A 54 13.91 1.78 -7.93
CA ALA A 54 13.44 1.33 -6.63
C ALA A 54 12.48 0.15 -6.78
N LEU A 55 12.67 -0.87 -5.96
CA LEU A 55 11.86 -2.08 -5.99
C LEU A 55 10.71 -2.00 -4.99
N HIS A 56 9.69 -2.80 -5.25
CA HIS A 56 8.56 -2.98 -4.36
C HIS A 56 8.93 -3.91 -3.20
N SER A 57 7.93 -4.31 -2.43
CA SER A 57 8.06 -5.20 -1.29
C SER A 57 9.03 -4.69 -0.21
N PRO A 58 10.08 -5.40 0.24
CA PRO A 58 10.87 -4.99 1.40
C PRO A 58 11.58 -3.64 1.18
N PHE A 59 11.77 -3.22 -0.07
CA PHE A 59 12.44 -1.96 -0.37
C PHE A 59 11.51 -0.75 -0.33
N LEU A 60 10.22 -0.93 -0.04
CA LEU A 60 9.19 0.11 0.11
C LEU A 60 9.08 1.12 -1.04
N GLY A 61 9.62 0.82 -2.22
CA GLY A 61 9.73 1.77 -3.33
C GLY A 61 10.79 2.86 -3.09
N VAL A 62 11.71 2.64 -2.15
CA VAL A 62 12.80 3.58 -1.82
C VAL A 62 14.14 3.06 -2.33
N PHE A 63 14.46 1.79 -2.11
CA PHE A 63 15.77 1.22 -2.45
C PHE A 63 15.65 0.03 -3.42
N ASN A 64 16.79 -0.59 -3.70
CA ASN A 64 16.93 -1.87 -4.38
C ASN A 64 18.20 -2.59 -3.86
N PRO A 65 18.42 -3.87 -4.22
CA PRO A 65 19.56 -4.63 -3.72
C PRO A 65 20.93 -4.01 -4.00
N THR A 66 21.04 -3.20 -5.06
CA THR A 66 22.32 -2.60 -5.49
C THR A 66 22.61 -1.25 -4.87
N ASN A 67 21.60 -0.56 -4.33
CA ASN A 67 21.76 0.76 -3.73
C ASN A 67 21.43 0.80 -2.24
N ASN A 68 20.87 -0.25 -1.63
CA ASN A 68 20.63 -0.28 -0.18
C ASN A 68 21.95 -0.18 0.59
N GLY A 69 22.18 0.94 1.27
CA GLY A 69 23.42 1.26 1.99
C GLY A 69 24.43 2.09 1.18
N ASN A 70 24.12 2.46 -0.05
CA ASN A 70 25.01 3.27 -0.87
C ASN A 70 24.97 4.75 -0.44
N VAL A 71 26.10 5.25 0.08
CA VAL A 71 26.26 6.63 0.57
C VAL A 71 25.94 7.71 -0.47
N THR A 72 25.99 7.39 -1.77
CA THR A 72 25.66 8.34 -2.84
C THR A 72 24.16 8.49 -3.09
N ASN A 73 23.31 7.79 -2.35
CA ASN A 73 21.86 7.89 -2.50
C ASN A 73 21.32 9.26 -2.08
N HIS A 74 21.88 9.82 -1.00
CA HIS A 74 21.41 11.03 -0.33
C HIS A 74 19.93 10.93 0.07
N ILE A 75 19.51 9.77 0.60
CA ILE A 75 18.13 9.49 0.98
C ILE A 75 18.03 9.41 2.50
N PHE A 76 17.03 10.09 3.05
CA PHE A 76 16.54 9.88 4.41
C PHE A 76 15.10 9.39 4.33
N ALA A 77 14.76 8.33 5.06
CA ALA A 77 13.39 7.86 5.17
C ALA A 77 13.02 7.46 6.60
N VAL A 78 11.73 7.56 6.90
CA VAL A 78 11.13 6.94 8.08
C VAL A 78 10.10 5.94 7.59
N GLU A 79 10.38 4.67 7.82
CA GLU A 79 9.54 3.56 7.39
C GLU A 79 8.57 3.11 8.47
N LEU A 80 7.43 2.63 8.00
CA LEU A 80 6.42 1.93 8.76
C LEU A 80 6.21 0.61 8.03
N ASP A 81 6.71 -0.48 8.57
CA ASP A 81 6.68 -1.78 7.93
C ASP A 81 5.91 -2.80 8.78
N THR A 82 5.16 -3.63 8.07
CA THR A 82 4.19 -4.58 8.63
C THR A 82 4.55 -6.03 8.31
N ILE A 83 5.74 -6.27 7.74
CA ILE A 83 6.24 -7.59 7.37
C ILE A 83 7.65 -7.78 7.92
N LYS A 84 7.86 -8.89 8.65
CA LYS A 84 9.19 -9.28 9.09
C LYS A 84 9.96 -9.88 7.91
N GLN A 85 11.09 -9.29 7.58
CA GLN A 85 12.04 -9.78 6.60
C GLN A 85 13.35 -10.16 7.27
N ILE A 86 13.60 -11.47 7.37
CA ILE A 86 14.81 -12.01 8.02
C ILE A 86 16.08 -11.53 7.30
N GLU A 87 16.02 -11.35 5.98
CA GLU A 87 17.14 -10.87 5.15
C GLU A 87 17.54 -9.42 5.45
N PHE A 88 16.65 -8.63 6.06
CA PHE A 88 16.89 -7.24 6.47
C PHE A 88 17.10 -7.09 7.97
N ASN A 89 17.17 -8.22 8.68
CA ASN A 89 17.35 -8.30 10.13
C ASN A 89 16.21 -7.67 10.94
N ASP A 90 15.00 -7.61 10.38
CA ASP A 90 13.82 -7.07 11.07
C ASP A 90 13.55 -7.81 12.38
N ILE A 91 13.35 -7.04 13.45
CA ILE A 91 13.02 -7.59 14.77
C ILE A 91 11.67 -8.30 14.72
N ASP A 92 10.65 -7.66 14.15
CA ASP A 92 9.28 -8.17 14.03
C ASP A 92 8.55 -7.65 12.77
N ASN A 93 7.26 -8.01 12.64
CA ASN A 93 6.39 -7.59 11.54
C ASN A 93 5.58 -6.32 11.86
N ASN A 94 6.12 -5.47 12.72
CA ASN A 94 5.47 -4.24 13.18
C ASN A 94 6.57 -3.27 13.61
N HIS A 95 7.32 -2.75 12.65
CA HIS A 95 8.49 -1.92 12.91
C HIS A 95 8.34 -0.50 12.36
N VAL A 96 8.89 0.45 13.12
CA VAL A 96 9.21 1.79 12.62
C VAL A 96 10.72 1.86 12.48
N GLY A 97 11.19 2.29 11.32
CA GLY A 97 12.62 2.39 11.01
C GLY A 97 13.03 3.81 10.60
N ILE A 98 14.30 4.11 10.77
CA ILE A 98 14.99 5.25 10.18
C ILE A 98 16.01 4.69 9.19
N ASP A 99 15.86 5.10 7.93
CA ASP A 99 16.78 4.77 6.85
C ASP A 99 17.62 5.98 6.46
N ILE A 100 18.93 5.77 6.36
CA ILE A 100 19.89 6.76 5.90
C ILE A 100 20.73 6.11 4.82
N ASN A 101 20.44 6.44 3.56
CA ASN A 101 21.01 5.80 2.36
C ASN A 101 20.75 4.29 2.23
N GLY A 102 19.99 3.72 3.15
CA GLY A 102 19.66 2.32 3.32
C GLY A 102 19.23 2.09 4.77
N TYR A 103 18.98 0.83 5.13
CA TYR A 103 18.63 0.47 6.50
C TYR A 103 19.69 0.96 7.50
N TYR A 104 19.25 1.67 8.55
CA TYR A 104 20.17 2.27 9.54
C TYR A 104 19.79 1.96 10.99
N ALA A 105 18.55 2.23 11.41
CA ALA A 105 18.11 1.97 12.79
C ALA A 105 16.61 1.67 12.87
N GLU A 106 16.25 0.69 13.71
CA GLU A 106 14.86 0.34 14.02
C GLU A 106 14.57 0.44 15.53
N ASN A 107 13.29 0.32 15.91
CA ASN A 107 12.88 0.43 17.29
C ASN A 107 13.17 -0.84 18.10
N ASN A 108 14.23 -0.82 18.89
CA ASN A 108 14.58 -1.94 19.80
C ASN A 108 13.66 -2.08 21.03
N GLY A 109 12.77 -1.11 21.27
CA GLY A 109 12.03 -0.93 22.53
C GLY A 109 10.61 -1.46 22.56
N GLY A 110 10.17 -2.20 21.54
CA GLY A 110 8.80 -2.71 21.41
C GLY A 110 7.74 -1.61 21.24
N PHE A 111 6.72 -1.88 20.43
CA PHE A 111 5.52 -1.06 20.43
C PHE A 111 4.72 -1.41 21.68
N TRP A 112 4.82 -0.64 22.76
CA TRP A 112 3.97 -0.86 23.94
C TRP A 112 2.50 -0.65 23.55
N ASN A 113 1.79 -1.75 23.25
CA ASN A 113 0.39 -1.80 22.83
C ASN A 113 0.03 -1.07 21.52
N LEU A 114 0.98 -0.88 20.60
CA LEU A 114 0.71 -0.25 19.31
C LEU A 114 0.89 -1.26 18.16
N SER A 115 -0.08 -1.31 17.26
CA SER A 115 -0.03 -2.15 16.07
C SER A 115 -0.33 -1.30 14.84
N LEU A 116 0.63 -1.28 13.91
CA LEU A 116 0.52 -0.60 12.62
C LEU A 116 -0.64 -1.16 11.79
N THR A 117 -0.97 -2.44 11.97
CA THR A 117 -2.07 -3.14 11.29
C THR A 117 -3.41 -3.07 12.03
N SER A 118 -3.50 -2.33 13.14
CA SER A 118 -4.74 -2.21 13.93
C SER A 118 -5.92 -1.57 13.18
N GLY A 119 -5.64 -0.89 12.05
CA GLY A 119 -6.63 -0.11 11.31
C GLY A 119 -7.05 1.18 12.00
N GLN A 120 -6.43 1.54 13.13
CA GLN A 120 -6.62 2.83 13.79
C GLN A 120 -5.96 3.95 13.01
N VAL A 121 -6.53 5.16 13.14
CA VAL A 121 -5.89 6.37 12.63
C VAL A 121 -4.71 6.70 13.52
N MET A 122 -3.51 6.67 12.95
CA MET A 122 -2.27 6.97 13.64
C MET A 122 -1.77 8.37 13.26
N GLN A 123 -0.84 8.90 14.03
CA GLN A 123 -0.10 10.10 13.70
C GLN A 123 1.38 9.84 13.92
N VAL A 124 2.21 10.28 12.98
CA VAL A 124 3.67 10.16 13.03
C VAL A 124 4.27 11.55 13.09
N TRP A 125 5.15 11.77 14.06
CA TRP A 125 5.95 12.98 14.14
C TRP A 125 7.40 12.62 13.83
N VAL A 126 8.03 13.32 12.90
CA VAL A 126 9.43 13.11 12.51
C VAL A 126 10.18 14.42 12.67
N GLU A 127 10.90 14.56 13.78
CA GLU A 127 11.52 15.81 14.18
C GLU A 127 13.04 15.70 14.08
N TYR A 128 13.69 16.66 13.42
CA TYR A 128 15.14 16.77 13.34
C TYR A 128 15.64 18.10 13.90
N ASP A 129 16.35 18.02 15.03
CA ASP A 129 17.09 19.13 15.61
C ASP A 129 18.50 19.17 15.00
N GLY A 130 18.71 20.10 14.06
CA GLY A 130 19.98 20.28 13.36
C GLY A 130 21.13 20.82 14.23
N THR A 131 20.83 21.36 15.42
CA THR A 131 21.84 21.80 16.39
C THR A 131 22.30 20.62 17.24
N LYS A 132 21.35 19.82 17.73
CA LYS A 132 21.64 18.63 18.55
C LYS A 132 22.02 17.40 17.72
N LYS A 133 21.82 17.47 16.39
CA LYS A 133 21.95 16.34 15.46
C LYS A 133 21.07 15.18 15.90
N GLN A 134 19.82 15.49 16.23
CA GLN A 134 18.90 14.56 16.88
C GLN A 134 17.67 14.35 16.01
N ILE A 135 17.42 13.10 15.65
CA ILE A 135 16.21 12.64 14.96
C ILE A 135 15.32 11.98 16.00
N ASN A 136 14.05 12.38 16.05
CA ASN A 136 13.03 11.75 16.88
C ASN A 136 11.86 11.33 16.01
N VAL A 137 11.42 10.08 16.16
CA VAL A 137 10.18 9.59 15.56
C VAL A 137 9.22 9.25 16.68
N THR A 138 8.05 9.88 16.69
CA THR A 138 6.97 9.58 17.62
C THR A 138 5.79 9.02 16.83
N LEU A 139 5.09 8.05 17.41
CA LEU A 139 3.91 7.42 16.82
C LEU A 139 2.85 7.20 17.90
N ALA A 140 1.60 7.56 17.61
CA ALA A 140 0.47 7.25 18.47
C ALA A 140 -0.86 7.26 17.70
N PRO A 141 -1.92 6.63 18.24
CA PRO A 141 -3.28 6.84 17.76
C PRO A 141 -3.65 8.31 17.93
N VAL A 142 -4.36 8.85 16.95
CA VAL A 142 -4.78 10.26 16.91
C VAL A 142 -5.52 10.67 18.19
N SER A 143 -6.32 9.77 18.78
CA SER A 143 -7.07 10.01 20.02
C SER A 143 -6.21 10.11 21.30
N ALA A 144 -4.97 9.64 21.26
CA ALA A 144 -4.08 9.61 22.43
C ALA A 144 -3.20 10.88 22.55
N GLY A 145 -3.15 11.72 21.51
CA GLY A 145 -2.21 12.83 21.42
C GLY A 145 -0.76 12.37 21.25
N LYS A 146 0.18 13.32 21.20
CA LYS A 146 1.62 13.04 21.04
C LYS A 146 2.24 12.58 22.37
N PRO A 147 2.82 11.37 22.45
CA PRO A 147 3.62 10.94 23.60
C PRO A 147 4.80 11.87 23.89
N HIS A 148 5.16 11.98 25.17
CA HIS A 148 6.33 12.77 25.59
C HIS A 148 7.65 12.11 25.20
N ALA A 149 7.72 10.78 25.31
CA ALA A 149 8.87 10.00 24.86
C ALA A 149 8.68 9.62 23.38
N PRO A 150 9.67 9.86 22.51
CA PRO A 150 9.61 9.38 21.13
C PRO A 150 9.74 7.85 21.09
N LEU A 151 9.17 7.24 20.05
CA LEU A 151 9.31 5.81 19.77
C LEU A 151 10.76 5.49 19.36
N LEU A 152 11.36 6.37 18.57
CA LEU A 152 12.77 6.32 18.17
C LEU A 152 13.46 7.63 18.45
N SER A 153 14.68 7.54 18.92
CA SER A 153 15.57 8.68 19.11
C SER A 153 16.96 8.30 18.62
N LEU A 154 17.44 8.97 17.56
CA LEU A 154 18.73 8.71 16.94
C LEU A 154 19.56 9.98 16.84
N LYS A 155 20.76 9.96 17.41
CA LYS A 155 21.74 11.04 17.27
C LYS A 155 22.55 10.82 16.00
N HIS A 156 22.24 11.55 14.94
CA HIS A 156 22.89 11.46 13.64
C HIS A 156 22.87 12.81 12.92
N ASP A 157 23.97 13.18 12.26
CA ASP A 157 24.04 14.41 11.49
C ASP A 157 23.53 14.20 10.06
N LEU A 158 22.39 14.81 9.73
CA LEU A 158 21.82 14.76 8.38
C LEU A 158 22.47 15.75 7.40
N SER A 159 23.35 16.65 7.85
CA SER A 159 24.01 17.64 6.99
C SER A 159 24.80 17.02 5.81
N PRO A 160 25.50 15.88 5.94
CA PRO A 160 26.15 15.22 4.80
C PRO A 160 25.17 14.52 3.83
N ILE A 161 23.96 14.22 4.31
CA ILE A 161 22.95 13.49 3.55
C ILE A 161 22.13 14.45 2.69
N LEU A 162 21.74 15.60 3.26
CA LEU A 162 20.79 16.52 2.63
C LEU A 162 21.50 17.54 1.74
N HIS A 163 21.10 17.61 0.47
CA HIS A 163 21.55 18.66 -0.44
C HIS A 163 20.75 19.95 -0.27
N LYS A 164 21.23 21.04 -0.90
CA LYS A 164 20.54 22.33 -0.92
C LYS A 164 19.10 22.23 -1.42
N THR A 165 18.84 21.29 -2.32
CA THR A 165 17.53 21.09 -2.92
C THR A 165 17.14 19.63 -2.78
N MET A 166 16.03 19.39 -2.09
CA MET A 166 15.50 18.05 -1.84
C MET A 166 14.01 17.98 -2.18
N TYR A 167 13.51 16.77 -2.24
CA TYR A 167 12.11 16.45 -2.43
C TYR A 167 11.60 15.70 -1.22
N VAL A 168 10.42 16.07 -0.73
CA VAL A 168 9.74 15.37 0.36
C VAL A 168 8.45 14.74 -0.13
N GLY A 169 8.16 13.53 0.33
CA GLY A 169 6.96 12.81 -0.05
C GLY A 169 6.81 11.47 0.64
N PHE A 170 5.97 10.60 0.07
CA PHE A 170 5.72 9.26 0.59
C PHE A 170 5.90 8.21 -0.50
N SER A 171 6.47 7.09 -0.10
CA SER A 171 6.54 5.86 -0.89
C SER A 171 5.75 4.76 -0.19
N SER A 172 5.22 3.81 -0.95
CA SER A 172 4.58 2.63 -0.38
C SER A 172 4.68 1.45 -1.33
N SER A 173 4.75 0.26 -0.75
CA SER A 173 4.76 -0.98 -1.51
C SER A 173 3.75 -1.96 -0.89
N THR A 174 3.09 -2.72 -1.74
CA THR A 174 2.26 -3.85 -1.30
C THR A 174 3.01 -5.15 -1.50
N GLY A 175 2.63 -6.18 -0.76
CA GLY A 175 3.06 -7.56 -1.00
C GLY A 175 2.00 -8.36 -1.76
N SER A 176 2.05 -9.68 -1.62
CA SER A 176 1.07 -10.61 -2.21
C SER A 176 -0.38 -10.34 -1.76
N LEU A 177 -0.57 -9.64 -0.65
CA LEU A 177 -1.89 -9.24 -0.15
C LEU A 177 -2.25 -7.83 -0.64
N PRO A 178 -3.48 -7.62 -1.14
CA PRO A 178 -4.00 -6.28 -1.41
C PRO A 178 -4.11 -5.46 -0.11
N THR A 179 -3.22 -4.50 0.05
CA THR A 179 -3.21 -3.55 1.17
C THR A 179 -3.32 -2.14 0.63
N SER A 180 -4.08 -1.28 1.32
CA SER A 180 -4.17 0.14 1.01
C SER A 180 -3.49 0.97 2.10
N HIS A 181 -2.70 1.94 1.66
CA HIS A 181 -1.99 2.90 2.51
C HIS A 181 -2.61 4.28 2.30
N TYR A 182 -3.14 4.91 3.36
CA TYR A 182 -3.81 6.22 3.28
C TYR A 182 -3.13 7.30 4.13
N VAL A 183 -2.46 8.25 3.49
CA VAL A 183 -2.10 9.52 4.14
C VAL A 183 -3.34 10.41 4.15
N LEU A 184 -3.93 10.68 5.32
CA LEU A 184 -5.12 11.54 5.41
C LEU A 184 -4.79 13.02 5.48
N GLY A 185 -3.62 13.39 6.00
CA GLY A 185 -3.19 14.77 6.10
C GLY A 185 -1.74 14.84 6.54
N TRP A 186 -1.00 15.83 6.07
CA TRP A 186 0.41 15.98 6.46
C TRP A 186 0.78 17.45 6.49
N SER A 187 1.73 17.79 7.37
CA SER A 187 2.30 19.12 7.45
C SER A 187 3.83 19.03 7.50
N PHE A 188 4.48 20.02 6.94
CA PHE A 188 5.93 20.02 6.84
C PHE A 188 6.44 21.44 7.05
N LYS A 189 7.46 21.60 7.89
CA LYS A 189 8.06 22.89 8.15
C LYS A 189 9.56 22.77 8.39
N MET A 190 10.34 23.41 7.53
CA MET A 190 11.74 23.68 7.86
C MET A 190 11.81 24.88 8.80
N ASN A 191 12.76 24.82 9.74
CA ASN A 191 13.16 25.93 10.60
C ASN A 191 12.03 26.43 11.51
N GLY A 192 11.25 25.51 12.07
CA GLY A 192 10.13 25.83 12.94
C GLY A 192 9.31 24.59 13.21
N GLN A 193 8.19 24.71 13.92
CA GLN A 193 7.28 23.59 14.11
C GLN A 193 6.29 23.49 12.95
N ALA A 194 6.04 22.26 12.50
CA ALA A 194 5.01 21.99 11.51
C ALA A 194 3.63 22.29 12.11
N GLN A 195 2.72 22.78 11.27
CA GLN A 195 1.36 23.10 11.71
C GLN A 195 0.68 21.84 12.25
N GLU A 196 0.06 21.95 13.42
CA GLU A 196 -0.72 20.86 13.96
C GLU A 196 -1.92 20.57 13.05
N LEU A 197 -2.16 19.29 12.79
CA LEU A 197 -3.20 18.85 11.89
C LEU A 197 -4.51 18.74 12.66
N VAL A 198 -5.53 19.46 12.20
CA VAL A 198 -6.84 19.49 12.85
C VAL A 198 -7.60 18.21 12.49
N HIS A 199 -7.78 17.31 13.47
CA HIS A 199 -8.35 15.97 13.22
C HIS A 199 -9.76 15.99 12.65
N SER A 200 -10.58 16.99 13.02
CA SER A 200 -11.94 17.16 12.49
C SER A 200 -11.99 17.53 11.00
N GLN A 201 -10.86 17.96 10.42
CA GLN A 201 -10.75 18.32 9.01
C GLN A 201 -10.21 17.16 8.15
N LEU A 202 -9.83 16.04 8.76
CA LEU A 202 -9.30 14.89 8.03
C LEU A 202 -10.41 14.19 7.23
N PRO A 203 -10.12 13.73 6.00
CA PRO A 203 -11.09 13.01 5.21
C PRO A 203 -11.47 11.67 5.84
N ASN A 204 -12.73 11.29 5.69
CA ASN A 204 -13.18 9.96 6.09
C ASN A 204 -12.54 8.89 5.20
N LEU A 205 -12.19 7.76 5.81
CA LEU A 205 -11.65 6.62 5.08
C LEU A 205 -12.67 6.07 4.07
N PRO A 206 -12.22 5.64 2.88
CA PRO A 206 -13.08 4.89 1.98
C PRO A 206 -13.54 3.61 2.68
N ARG A 207 -14.85 3.37 2.63
CA ARG A 207 -15.44 2.15 3.18
C ARG A 207 -15.03 0.98 2.30
N ILE A 208 -14.18 0.08 2.81
CA ILE A 208 -13.87 -1.20 2.17
C ILE A 208 -15.11 -2.08 2.32
N ARG A 209 -16.13 -1.81 1.50
CA ARG A 209 -17.27 -2.71 1.33
C ARG A 209 -16.75 -3.80 0.40
N GLY A 210 -16.56 -5.02 0.91
CA GLY A 210 -16.37 -6.18 0.04
C GLY A 210 -17.46 -6.13 -1.03
N LYS A 211 -17.06 -6.09 -2.32
CA LYS A 211 -18.04 -6.15 -3.40
C LYS A 211 -18.85 -7.41 -3.14
N LYS A 212 -20.14 -7.26 -2.81
CA LYS A 212 -21.06 -8.41 -2.80
C LYS A 212 -21.15 -8.88 -4.23
N VAL A 213 -20.28 -9.80 -4.62
CA VAL A 213 -20.35 -10.41 -5.94
C VAL A 213 -21.68 -11.15 -5.97
N SER A 214 -22.54 -10.79 -6.92
CA SER A 214 -23.85 -11.41 -7.02
C SER A 214 -23.68 -12.90 -7.26
N LYS A 215 -24.22 -13.74 -6.35
CA LYS A 215 -24.27 -15.20 -6.56
C LYS A 215 -24.98 -15.55 -7.87
N LEU A 216 -25.95 -14.73 -8.27
CA LEU A 216 -26.63 -14.87 -9.56
C LEU A 216 -25.66 -14.69 -10.74
N LEU A 217 -24.76 -13.69 -10.70
CA LEU A 217 -23.80 -13.47 -11.78
C LEU A 217 -22.69 -14.53 -11.81
N THR A 218 -22.25 -14.99 -10.65
CA THR A 218 -21.09 -15.92 -10.56
C THR A 218 -21.49 -17.37 -10.80
N ILE A 219 -22.69 -17.77 -10.34
CA ILE A 219 -23.15 -19.17 -10.38
C ILE A 219 -24.41 -19.28 -11.24
N GLY A 220 -25.37 -18.37 -11.04
CA GLY A 220 -26.66 -18.43 -11.73
C GLY A 220 -26.55 -18.31 -13.25
N VAL A 221 -25.80 -17.33 -13.77
CA VAL A 221 -25.63 -17.11 -15.21
C VAL A 221 -24.97 -18.32 -15.89
N PRO A 222 -23.82 -18.86 -15.43
CA PRO A 222 -23.25 -20.08 -16.02
C PRO A 222 -24.20 -21.28 -16.02
N VAL A 223 -24.95 -21.50 -14.93
CA VAL A 223 -25.90 -22.61 -14.82
C VAL A 223 -27.10 -22.44 -15.76
N MET A 224 -27.63 -21.22 -15.88
CA MET A 224 -28.72 -20.94 -16.82
C MET A 224 -28.25 -21.07 -18.27
N SER A 225 -27.05 -20.59 -18.60
CA SER A 225 -26.46 -20.75 -19.93
C SER A 225 -26.27 -22.23 -20.28
N LEU A 226 -25.73 -23.04 -19.36
CA LEU A 226 -25.55 -24.47 -19.58
C LEU A 226 -26.89 -25.20 -19.77
N SER A 227 -27.89 -24.88 -18.95
CA SER A 227 -29.24 -25.44 -19.05
C SER A 227 -29.90 -25.11 -20.40
N LEU A 228 -29.74 -23.88 -20.89
CA LEU A 228 -30.28 -23.44 -22.17
C LEU A 228 -29.64 -24.20 -23.34
N VAL A 229 -28.32 -24.39 -23.31
CA VAL A 229 -27.60 -25.18 -24.32
C VAL A 229 -28.08 -26.62 -24.33
N LEU A 230 -28.28 -27.22 -23.15
CA LEU A 230 -28.78 -28.60 -23.03
C LEU A 230 -30.18 -28.75 -23.63
N LEU A 231 -31.09 -27.80 -23.36
CA LEU A 231 -32.45 -27.79 -23.91
C LEU A 231 -32.44 -27.66 -25.43
N LEU A 232 -31.56 -26.83 -26.00
CA LEU A 232 -31.40 -26.71 -27.45
C LEU A 232 -30.91 -28.02 -28.08
N ILE A 233 -29.94 -28.69 -27.47
CA ILE A 233 -29.45 -30.00 -27.95
C ILE A 233 -30.57 -31.05 -27.92
N VAL A 234 -31.32 -31.14 -26.83
CA VAL A 234 -32.46 -32.05 -26.72
C VAL A 234 -33.55 -31.72 -27.75
N GLY A 235 -33.83 -30.42 -27.95
CA GLY A 235 -34.73 -29.92 -29.00
C GLY A 235 -34.30 -30.36 -30.39
N ILE A 236 -33.01 -30.23 -30.73
CA ILE A 236 -32.46 -30.67 -32.01
C ILE A 236 -32.55 -32.19 -32.17
N ILE A 237 -32.16 -32.95 -31.15
CA ILE A 237 -32.22 -34.43 -31.19
C ILE A 237 -33.67 -34.90 -31.37
N SER A 238 -34.62 -34.33 -30.63
CA SER A 238 -36.04 -34.67 -30.74
C SER A 238 -36.62 -34.31 -32.11
N ALA A 239 -36.23 -33.16 -32.68
CA ALA A 239 -36.64 -32.75 -34.03
C ALA A 239 -36.08 -33.70 -35.11
N ILE A 240 -34.81 -34.12 -35.00
CA ILE A 240 -34.19 -35.10 -35.90
C ILE A 240 -34.90 -36.46 -35.77
N ARG A 241 -35.14 -36.94 -34.55
CA ARG A 241 -35.87 -38.20 -34.31
C ARG A 241 -37.29 -38.15 -34.87
N ARG A 242 -38.00 -37.03 -34.68
CA ARG A 242 -39.33 -36.82 -35.24
C ARG A 242 -39.28 -36.87 -36.76
N LYS A 243 -38.34 -36.14 -37.41
CA LYS A 243 -38.19 -36.18 -38.87
C LYS A 243 -37.90 -37.59 -39.38
N ARG A 244 -36.95 -38.34 -38.78
CA ARG A 244 -36.65 -39.72 -39.18
C ARG A 244 -37.87 -40.64 -39.11
N LYS A 245 -38.65 -40.55 -38.02
CA LYS A 245 -39.89 -41.33 -37.88
C LYS A 245 -40.92 -41.01 -38.99
N PHE A 246 -41.01 -39.76 -39.44
CA PHE A 246 -41.90 -39.38 -40.54
C PHE A 246 -41.31 -39.73 -41.93
N THR A 247 -40.00 -39.80 -42.08
CA THR A 247 -39.36 -40.32 -43.31
C THR A 247 -39.55 -41.82 -43.46
N GLU A 248 -39.51 -42.58 -42.36
CA GLU A 248 -39.85 -44.01 -42.36
C GLU A 248 -41.33 -44.29 -42.63
N LEU A 249 -42.21 -43.27 -42.48
CA LEU A 249 -43.63 -43.35 -42.80
C LEU A 249 -43.96 -42.92 -44.24
N LEU A 250 -42.99 -42.37 -44.98
CA LEU A 250 -43.13 -42.17 -46.43
C LEU A 250 -42.80 -43.51 -47.10
N GLU A 251 -43.83 -44.28 -47.42
CA GLU A 251 -43.68 -45.60 -48.06
C GLU A 251 -43.28 -45.42 -49.53
N ASP A 252 -42.48 -46.35 -50.07
CA ASP A 252 -41.86 -46.24 -51.41
C ASP A 252 -42.88 -45.96 -52.54
N TRP A 253 -44.15 -46.36 -52.34
CA TRP A 253 -45.23 -46.09 -53.30
C TRP A 253 -45.66 -44.61 -53.36
N GLU A 254 -45.50 -43.83 -52.28
CA GLU A 254 -45.79 -42.38 -52.28
C GLU A 254 -44.72 -41.57 -53.03
N LEU A 255 -43.50 -42.12 -53.15
CA LEU A 255 -42.40 -41.53 -53.91
C LEU A 255 -42.52 -41.77 -55.42
N GLU A 256 -43.16 -42.86 -55.82
CA GLU A 256 -43.31 -43.27 -57.23
C GLU A 256 -44.66 -42.82 -57.84
N TYR A 257 -45.70 -42.60 -57.02
CA TYR A 257 -47.07 -42.29 -57.49
C TYR A 257 -47.76 -41.14 -56.74
N GLY A 258 -47.00 -40.28 -56.03
CA GLY A 258 -47.56 -39.10 -55.37
C GLY A 258 -48.22 -38.11 -56.36
N PRO A 259 -49.24 -37.34 -55.95
CA PRO A 259 -49.95 -36.39 -56.82
C PRO A 259 -49.06 -35.30 -57.40
#